data_AF-A0A1A7WLW7-F1
#
_entry.id   AF-A0A1A7WLW7-F1
#
_cell.length_a   1.000
_cell.length_b   1.000
_cell.length_c   1.000
_cell.angle_alpha   90.00
_cell.angle_beta   90.00
_cell.angle_gamma   90.00
#
_symmetry.space_group_name_H-M   'P 1'
#
loop_
_entity.id
_entity.type
_entity.pdbx_description
1 polymer ?
#
loop_
_entity_poly.entity_id
_entity_poly.type
_entity_poly.pdbx_seq_one_letter_code
_entity_poly.pdbx_strand_id
1 'polypeptide(L)'
;DGRIHEAVQTETHSFIIAEYHPFSNESHITSISLDTSSKKLYVSSRSELVQLNVANCSQYGSTCEDCVLSRKPYCGWDGRSCTSGGAIQDVVRGNYTICSEIEAHAFRLSIFRNQENTVILPPQFKYFLSCPMLSHHAQYTWHHPGGVTTCNPLEDQCLFLIDNMSEAQQGKYTCESKESGYSRVLVEHKLMLSRTSEAGTLGPTVWVCVLVLVVKSFC
;
A
#
# COMPACT_ATOMS: atom_id res chain seq x y z
N ASP A 1 5.69 6.75 25.25
CA ASP A 1 5.78 7.21 23.85
C ASP A 1 4.69 8.23 23.48
N GLY A 2 3.52 8.23 24.13
CA GLY A 2 2.46 9.22 23.86
C GLY A 2 1.42 8.77 22.86
N ARG A 3 1.35 7.46 22.59
CA ARG A 3 0.37 6.85 21.70
C ARG A 3 -0.97 6.64 22.40
N ILE A 4 -2.03 6.61 21.62
CA ILE A 4 -3.40 6.37 22.10
C ILE A 4 -3.97 5.15 21.39
N HIS A 5 -4.48 4.20 22.16
CA HIS A 5 -5.25 3.08 21.62
C HIS A 5 -6.73 3.33 21.81
N GLU A 6 -7.47 3.21 20.72
CA GLU A 6 -8.92 3.12 20.76
C GLU A 6 -9.32 1.65 20.69
N ALA A 7 -10.20 1.23 21.60
CA ALA A 7 -10.66 -0.14 21.66
C ALA A 7 -12.19 -0.20 21.81
N VAL A 8 -12.78 -1.20 21.17
CA VAL A 8 -14.16 -1.61 21.42
C VAL A 8 -14.15 -2.70 22.47
N GLN A 9 -14.99 -2.56 23.50
CA GLN A 9 -15.12 -3.52 24.58
C GLN A 9 -16.54 -4.09 24.62
N THR A 10 -16.61 -5.41 24.73
CA THR A 10 -17.81 -6.18 25.07
C THR A 10 -17.59 -6.85 26.43
N GLU A 11 -18.63 -7.50 26.97
CA GLU A 11 -18.51 -8.25 28.23
C GLU A 11 -17.42 -9.33 28.19
N THR A 12 -17.18 -9.94 27.02
CA THR A 12 -16.30 -11.11 26.87
C THR A 12 -15.01 -10.83 26.09
N HIS A 13 -14.90 -9.69 25.42
CA HIS A 13 -13.79 -9.43 24.50
C HIS A 13 -13.51 -7.94 24.33
N SER A 14 -12.22 -7.61 24.15
CA SER A 14 -11.73 -6.28 23.80
C SER A 14 -10.92 -6.35 22.51
N PHE A 15 -11.14 -5.38 21.62
CA PHE A 15 -10.44 -5.31 20.33
C PHE A 15 -9.92 -3.89 20.09
N ILE A 16 -8.62 -3.75 19.81
CA ILE A 16 -8.00 -2.46 19.49
C ILE A 16 -8.32 -2.14 18.03
N ILE A 17 -9.04 -1.04 17.80
CA ILE A 17 -9.49 -0.62 16.47
C ILE A 17 -8.61 0.46 15.84
N ALA A 18 -7.80 1.16 16.63
CA ALA A 18 -6.82 2.11 16.12
C ALA A 18 -5.74 2.44 17.14
N GLU A 19 -4.58 2.83 16.60
CA GLU A 19 -3.52 3.53 17.31
C GLU A 19 -3.37 4.93 16.71
N TYR A 20 -3.30 5.95 17.57
CA TYR A 20 -3.03 7.32 17.17
C TYR A 20 -1.67 7.77 17.68
N HIS A 21 -0.94 8.46 16.82
CA HIS A 21 0.30 9.16 17.10
C HIS A 21 0.02 10.67 17.10
N PRO A 22 -0.53 11.24 18.19
CA PRO A 22 -1.03 12.62 18.18
C PRO A 22 0.08 13.66 18.03
N PHE A 23 1.27 13.40 18.57
CA PHE A 23 2.36 14.38 18.65
C PHE A 23 3.43 14.14 17.59
N SER A 24 4.09 15.21 17.15
CA SER A 24 5.15 15.11 16.14
C SER A 24 6.43 14.45 16.67
N ASN A 25 6.68 14.57 17.99
CA ASN A 25 7.79 13.94 18.69
C ASN A 25 7.25 13.13 19.87
N GLU A 26 7.97 12.07 20.25
CA GLU A 26 7.62 11.27 21.43
C GLU A 26 7.47 12.18 22.66
N SER A 27 6.26 12.20 23.20
CA SER A 27 5.87 13.11 24.29
C SER A 27 4.91 12.41 25.22
N HIS A 28 5.01 12.67 26.52
CA HIS A 28 4.04 12.14 27.47
C HIS A 28 2.72 12.90 27.41
N ILE A 29 1.62 12.15 27.33
CA ILE A 29 0.27 12.70 27.43
C ILE A 29 0.05 13.22 28.86
N THR A 30 -0.39 14.47 28.98
CA THR A 30 -0.71 15.12 30.26
C THR A 30 -2.21 15.19 30.52
N SER A 31 -3.04 15.23 29.47
CA SER A 31 -4.50 15.23 29.56
C SER A 31 -5.13 14.65 28.30
N ILE A 32 -6.27 13.99 28.48
CA ILE A 32 -7.16 13.48 27.43
C ILE A 32 -8.58 13.91 27.78
N SER A 33 -9.29 14.54 26.84
CA SER A 33 -10.69 14.91 27.00
C SER A 33 -11.48 14.60 25.73
N LEU A 34 -12.61 13.90 25.87
CA LEU A 34 -13.50 13.57 24.77
C LEU A 34 -14.75 14.44 24.84
N ASP A 35 -14.97 15.25 23.80
CA ASP A 35 -16.27 15.86 23.57
C ASP A 35 -17.11 14.93 22.70
N THR A 36 -18.06 14.26 23.35
CA THR A 36 -18.97 13.29 22.72
C THR A 36 -19.95 13.95 21.75
N SER A 37 -20.26 15.23 21.94
CA SER A 37 -21.21 15.96 21.09
C SER A 37 -20.60 16.31 19.74
N SER A 38 -19.36 16.80 19.73
CA SER A 38 -18.61 17.14 18.52
C SER A 38 -17.75 15.99 17.98
N LYS A 39 -17.67 14.87 18.72
CA LYS A 39 -16.86 13.68 18.41
C LYS A 39 -15.38 14.04 18.23
N LYS A 40 -14.87 14.90 19.11
CA LYS A 40 -13.48 15.38 19.12
C LYS A 40 -12.77 14.90 20.38
N LEU A 41 -11.57 14.34 20.18
CA LEU A 41 -10.67 13.97 21.25
C LEU A 41 -9.55 15.02 21.32
N TYR A 42 -9.43 15.67 22.46
CA TYR A 42 -8.38 16.63 22.75
C TYR A 42 -7.31 15.97 23.61
N VAL A 43 -6.07 16.03 23.14
CA VAL A 43 -4.92 15.38 23.77
C VAL A 43 -3.84 16.42 23.95
N SER A 44 -3.35 16.61 25.16
CA SER A 44 -2.26 17.55 25.44
C SER A 44 -1.00 16.85 25.92
N SER A 45 0.14 17.44 25.58
CA SER A 45 1.43 17.18 26.20
C SER A 45 1.88 18.43 26.99
N ARG A 46 3.18 18.53 27.29
CA ARG A 46 3.76 19.77 27.84
C ARG A 46 3.96 20.87 26.78
N SER A 47 4.00 20.50 25.50
CA SER A 47 4.37 21.38 24.38
C SER A 47 3.27 21.53 23.33
N GLU A 48 2.34 20.58 23.23
CA GLU A 48 1.37 20.50 22.13
C GLU A 48 -0.04 20.20 22.66
N LEU A 49 -1.05 20.73 21.95
CA LEU A 49 -2.46 20.36 22.08
C LEU A 49 -2.95 19.90 20.71
N VAL A 50 -3.45 18.68 20.64
CA VAL A 50 -3.86 18.02 19.40
C VAL A 50 -5.34 17.69 19.49
N GLN A 51 -6.08 18.02 18.43
CA GLN A 51 -7.49 17.66 18.28
C GLN A 51 -7.62 16.55 17.23
N LEU A 52 -8.11 15.39 17.65
CA LEU A 52 -8.42 14.26 16.78
C LEU A 52 -9.92 14.18 16.50
N ASN A 53 -10.29 13.90 15.27
CA ASN A 53 -11.66 13.59 14.89
C ASN A 53 -11.89 12.08 14.98
N VAL A 54 -12.49 11.59 16.07
CA VAL A 54 -12.73 10.14 16.25
C VAL A 54 -13.78 9.59 15.29
N ALA A 55 -14.55 10.47 14.64
CA ALA A 55 -15.50 10.14 13.58
C ALA A 55 -14.94 10.34 12.16
N ASN A 56 -13.62 10.37 11.98
CA ASN A 56 -13.02 10.42 10.65
C ASN A 56 -12.99 9.01 10.01
N CYS A 57 -13.87 8.79 9.03
CA CYS A 57 -14.04 7.48 8.38
C CYS A 57 -13.29 7.34 7.05
N SER A 58 -12.72 8.43 6.53
CA SER A 58 -12.18 8.48 5.16
C SER A 58 -11.03 7.51 4.89
N GLN A 59 -10.35 7.05 5.95
CA GLN A 59 -9.23 6.12 5.86
C GLN A 59 -9.65 4.64 5.75
N TYR A 60 -10.89 4.28 6.10
CA TYR A 60 -11.33 2.87 6.14
C TYR A 60 -11.86 2.37 4.80
N GLY A 61 -11.25 2.85 3.71
CA GLY A 61 -11.37 2.27 2.38
C GLY A 61 -12.58 2.70 1.56
N SER A 62 -12.68 2.04 0.41
CA SER A 62 -13.72 2.23 -0.60
C SER A 62 -14.47 0.92 -0.88
N THR A 63 -14.43 -0.02 0.06
CA THR A 63 -15.20 -1.26 0.02
C THR A 63 -15.99 -1.40 1.31
N CYS A 64 -17.10 -2.14 1.25
CA CYS A 64 -17.92 -2.36 2.42
C CYS A 64 -17.15 -3.16 3.49
N GLU A 65 -16.39 -4.15 3.06
CA GLU A 65 -15.65 -5.06 3.91
C GLU A 65 -14.58 -4.32 4.72
N ASP A 66 -13.84 -3.40 4.10
CA ASP A 66 -12.85 -2.56 4.82
C ASP A 66 -13.52 -1.70 5.90
N CYS A 67 -14.69 -1.13 5.57
CA CYS A 67 -15.43 -0.28 6.50
C CYS A 67 -15.93 -1.10 7.70
N VAL A 68 -16.49 -2.28 7.46
CA VAL A 68 -17.02 -3.16 8.51
C VAL A 68 -15.89 -3.76 9.36
N LEU A 69 -14.79 -4.20 8.75
CA LEU A 69 -13.63 -4.73 9.45
C LEU A 69 -12.94 -3.69 10.35
N SER A 70 -13.06 -2.39 10.03
CA SER A 70 -12.54 -1.32 10.88
C SER A 70 -13.19 -1.26 12.27
N ARG A 71 -14.42 -1.76 12.41
CA ARG A 71 -15.20 -1.78 13.66
C ARG A 71 -15.33 -0.40 14.34
N LYS A 72 -15.28 0.68 13.57
CA LYS A 72 -15.30 2.05 14.08
C LYS A 72 -16.73 2.47 14.45
N PRO A 73 -17.04 2.81 15.72
CA PRO A 73 -18.41 3.09 16.17
C PRO A 73 -19.12 4.25 15.45
N TYR A 74 -18.34 5.20 14.92
CA TYR A 74 -18.87 6.35 14.19
C TYR A 74 -18.86 6.18 12.69
N CYS A 75 -18.48 5.02 12.16
CA CYS A 75 -18.31 4.77 10.73
C CYS A 75 -19.19 3.62 10.27
N GLY A 76 -19.76 3.78 9.08
CA GLY A 76 -20.51 2.74 8.41
C GLY A 76 -20.43 2.91 6.89
N TRP A 77 -20.76 1.84 6.18
CA TRP A 77 -20.83 1.84 4.73
C TRP A 77 -22.17 2.42 4.27
N ASP A 78 -22.12 3.37 3.35
CA ASP A 78 -23.31 4.04 2.79
C ASP A 78 -23.74 3.50 1.41
N GLY A 79 -23.09 2.44 0.94
CA GLY A 79 -23.25 1.89 -0.41
C GLY A 79 -22.15 2.30 -1.39
N ARG A 80 -21.37 3.35 -1.07
CA ARG A 80 -20.30 3.88 -1.93
C ARG A 80 -18.98 4.09 -1.21
N SER A 81 -19.00 4.51 0.04
CA SER A 81 -17.82 4.82 0.84
C SER A 81 -18.07 4.59 2.32
N CYS A 82 -16.98 4.45 3.09
CA CYS A 82 -17.07 4.44 4.54
C CYS A 82 -17.24 5.89 5.04
N THR A 83 -18.40 6.18 5.64
CA THR A 83 -18.75 7.53 6.07
C THR A 83 -19.35 7.53 7.47
N SER A 84 -19.46 8.70 8.10
CA SER A 84 -20.01 8.82 9.44
C SER A 84 -21.53 8.69 9.52
N GLY A 85 -22.21 8.69 8.38
CA GLY A 85 -23.65 8.50 8.24
C GLY A 85 -24.05 7.17 7.61
N GLY A 86 -23.08 6.29 7.31
CA GLY A 86 -23.37 4.98 6.73
C GLY A 86 -24.06 4.06 7.73
N ALA A 87 -24.97 3.23 7.22
CA ALA A 87 -25.82 2.38 8.05
C ALA A 87 -25.24 0.97 8.24
N ILE A 88 -24.47 0.47 7.28
CA ILE A 88 -23.95 -0.89 7.31
C ILE A 88 -22.66 -0.90 8.11
N GLN A 89 -22.72 -1.54 9.28
CA GLN A 89 -21.60 -1.63 10.21
C GLN A 89 -21.77 -2.85 11.12
N ASP A 90 -20.66 -3.41 11.59
CA ASP A 90 -20.64 -4.37 12.70
C ASP A 90 -19.44 -4.06 13.60
N VAL A 91 -19.67 -3.16 14.55
CA VAL A 91 -18.67 -2.68 15.50
C VAL A 91 -18.19 -3.80 16.44
N VAL A 92 -19.08 -4.75 16.77
CA VAL A 92 -18.81 -5.74 17.80
C VAL A 92 -17.97 -6.89 17.25
N ARG A 93 -18.36 -7.44 16.10
CA ARG A 93 -17.71 -8.64 15.55
C ARG A 93 -16.87 -8.35 14.31
N GLY A 94 -17.10 -7.22 13.64
CA GLY A 94 -16.50 -6.93 12.33
C GLY A 94 -16.93 -7.95 11.28
N ASN A 95 -18.17 -8.43 11.32
CA ASN A 95 -18.64 -9.44 10.39
C ASN A 95 -18.89 -8.85 8.99
N TYR A 96 -17.88 -8.90 8.13
CA TYR A 96 -17.94 -8.36 6.77
C TYR A 96 -19.00 -9.05 5.87
N THR A 97 -19.55 -10.21 6.24
CA THR A 97 -20.55 -10.90 5.40
C THR A 97 -21.85 -10.12 5.25
N ILE A 98 -22.12 -9.13 6.11
CA ILE A 98 -23.26 -8.21 5.96
C ILE A 98 -23.16 -7.36 4.68
N CYS A 99 -21.98 -7.27 4.08
CA CYS A 99 -21.74 -6.59 2.81
C CYS A 99 -22.31 -7.35 1.60
N SER A 100 -22.41 -8.68 1.70
CA SER A 100 -22.85 -9.54 0.60
C SER A 100 -24.36 -9.39 0.28
N GLU A 101 -25.15 -8.82 1.18
CA GLU A 101 -26.58 -8.52 0.93
C GLU A 101 -26.79 -7.35 -0.06
N ILE A 102 -25.71 -6.68 -0.49
CA ILE A 102 -25.74 -5.47 -1.33
C ILE A 102 -25.26 -5.75 -2.77
N GLU A 103 -24.74 -6.94 -3.04
CA GLU A 103 -24.16 -7.33 -4.36
C GLU A 103 -25.16 -7.24 -5.53
N ALA A 104 -26.46 -7.10 -5.27
CA ALA A 104 -27.48 -6.90 -6.32
C ALA A 104 -27.43 -5.50 -6.99
N HIS A 105 -26.80 -4.48 -6.38
CA HIS A 105 -26.85 -3.10 -6.90
C HIS A 105 -25.50 -2.39 -7.10
N ALA A 106 -24.39 -2.95 -6.62
CA ALA A 106 -23.06 -2.30 -6.67
C ALA A 106 -22.08 -2.91 -7.68
N PHE A 107 -22.60 -3.55 -8.75
CA PHE A 107 -21.81 -3.90 -9.92
C PHE A 107 -21.39 -2.61 -10.64
N ARG A 108 -20.34 -1.89 -10.15
CA ARG A 108 -19.42 -0.99 -10.93
C ARG A 108 -18.55 0.03 -10.18
N LEU A 109 -18.24 -0.07 -8.89
CA LEU A 109 -17.32 0.92 -8.28
C LEU A 109 -16.22 0.33 -7.39
N SER A 110 -15.57 -0.75 -7.82
CA SER A 110 -14.17 -1.00 -7.42
C SER A 110 -13.26 0.02 -8.11
N ILE A 111 -13.33 1.30 -7.70
CA ILE A 111 -12.33 2.32 -8.06
C ILE A 111 -11.20 2.28 -7.02
N PHE A 112 -10.61 1.11 -6.83
CA PHE A 112 -9.18 1.03 -7.01
C PHE A 112 -9.04 0.38 -8.38
N ARG A 113 -8.84 1.20 -9.42
CA ARG A 113 -8.16 0.67 -10.60
C ARG A 113 -6.88 0.08 -10.02
N ASN A 114 -6.74 -1.24 -10.04
CA ASN A 114 -5.44 -1.87 -10.10
C ASN A 114 -4.81 -1.29 -11.36
N GLN A 115 -4.26 -0.09 -11.25
CA GLN A 115 -3.49 0.53 -12.30
C GLN A 115 -2.28 -0.39 -12.35
N GLU A 116 -2.31 -1.30 -13.31
CA GLU A 116 -1.23 -2.25 -13.55
C GLU A 116 0.03 -1.40 -13.78
N ASN A 117 0.78 -1.20 -12.70
CA ASN A 117 1.90 -0.30 -12.69
C ASN A 117 3.05 -1.10 -13.29
N THR A 118 3.24 -0.90 -14.58
CA THR A 118 4.35 -1.49 -15.31
C THR A 118 5.65 -0.82 -14.84
N VAL A 119 6.57 -1.62 -14.33
CA VAL A 119 7.88 -1.16 -13.86
C VAL A 119 8.95 -1.79 -14.76
N ILE A 120 9.69 -0.95 -15.46
CA ILE A 120 10.75 -1.38 -16.38
C ILE A 120 12.10 -1.13 -15.69
N LEU A 121 12.89 -2.18 -15.51
CA LEU A 121 14.16 -2.13 -14.79
C LEU A 121 15.30 -2.69 -15.66
N PRO A 122 16.51 -2.11 -15.61
CA PRO A 122 17.66 -2.68 -16.29
C PRO A 122 18.13 -3.99 -15.62
N PRO A 123 18.89 -4.84 -16.34
CA PRO A 123 19.49 -6.04 -15.75
C PRO A 123 20.36 -5.72 -14.53
N GLN A 124 20.40 -6.62 -13.54
CA GLN A 124 21.20 -6.51 -12.31
C GLN A 124 20.83 -5.36 -11.38
N PHE A 125 19.76 -4.62 -11.68
CA PHE A 125 19.30 -3.54 -10.84
C PHE A 125 18.64 -4.07 -9.56
N LYS A 126 18.90 -3.38 -8.45
CA LYS A 126 18.24 -3.60 -7.16
C LYS A 126 17.02 -2.70 -7.07
N TYR A 127 15.89 -3.26 -6.66
CA TYR A 127 14.64 -2.51 -6.55
C TYR A 127 13.78 -3.06 -5.42
N PHE A 128 12.69 -2.38 -5.10
CA PHE A 128 11.69 -2.88 -4.18
C PHE A 128 10.29 -2.46 -4.64
N LEU A 129 9.31 -3.30 -4.36
CA LEU A 129 7.90 -2.96 -4.46
C LEU A 129 7.38 -2.66 -3.06
N SER A 130 6.45 -1.70 -2.98
CA SER A 130 5.80 -1.33 -1.72
C SER A 130 4.30 -1.58 -1.82
N CYS A 131 3.75 -2.06 -0.71
CA CYS A 131 2.33 -2.27 -0.52
C CYS A 131 1.91 -1.67 0.83
N PRO A 132 0.85 -0.84 0.88
CA PRO A 132 0.43 -0.22 2.12
C PRO A 132 -0.19 -1.24 3.08
N MET A 133 0.24 -1.23 4.35
CA MET A 133 -0.35 -2.05 5.41
C MET A 133 -1.50 -1.30 6.08
N LEU A 134 -2.69 -1.39 5.50
CA LEU A 134 -3.88 -0.64 5.94
C LEU A 134 -4.48 -1.14 7.28
N SER A 135 -4.22 -2.39 7.63
CA SER A 135 -4.65 -3.04 8.87
C SER A 135 -3.50 -3.84 9.47
N HIS A 136 -3.20 -3.59 10.74
CA HIS A 136 -2.23 -4.38 11.52
C HIS A 136 -2.78 -5.71 12.05
N HIS A 137 -4.08 -5.96 11.86
CA HIS A 137 -4.70 -7.26 12.14
C HIS A 137 -4.64 -8.21 10.94
N ALA A 138 -4.30 -7.69 9.76
CA ALA A 138 -4.23 -8.46 8.53
C ALA A 138 -2.85 -9.12 8.33
N GLN A 139 -2.86 -10.25 7.63
CA GLN A 139 -1.65 -10.88 7.09
C GLN A 139 -1.43 -10.42 5.65
N TYR A 140 -0.18 -10.16 5.30
CA TYR A 140 0.19 -9.67 3.97
C TYR A 140 1.10 -10.67 3.27
N THR A 141 0.82 -10.91 1.99
CA THR A 141 1.60 -11.83 1.16
C THR A 141 1.84 -11.24 -0.23
N TRP A 142 3.02 -11.54 -0.76
CA TRP A 142 3.38 -11.21 -2.14
C TRP A 142 3.30 -12.47 -2.99
N HIS A 143 2.48 -12.41 -4.04
CA HIS A 143 2.49 -13.42 -5.11
C HIS A 143 3.34 -12.89 -6.25
N HIS A 144 4.27 -13.70 -6.73
CA HIS A 144 5.23 -13.35 -7.77
C HIS A 144 5.52 -14.57 -8.66
N PRO A 145 6.21 -14.42 -9.80
CA PRO A 145 6.47 -15.53 -10.72
C PRO A 145 7.23 -16.71 -10.07
N GLY A 146 8.06 -16.41 -9.06
CA GLY A 146 8.82 -17.40 -8.30
C GLY A 146 8.06 -18.07 -7.15
N GLY A 147 6.79 -17.72 -6.92
CA GLY A 147 5.96 -18.32 -5.86
C GLY A 147 5.28 -17.28 -4.97
N VAL A 148 5.18 -17.60 -3.68
CA VAL A 148 4.54 -16.75 -2.67
C VAL A 148 5.53 -16.49 -1.55
N THR A 149 5.68 -15.23 -1.17
CA THR A 149 6.57 -14.78 -0.10
C THR A 149 5.78 -14.02 0.95
N THR A 150 6.07 -14.26 2.22
CA THR A 150 5.47 -13.50 3.33
C THR A 150 5.99 -12.07 3.33
N CYS A 151 5.17 -11.14 3.80
CA CYS A 151 5.54 -9.74 3.91
C CYS A 151 6.84 -9.49 4.67
N ASN A 152 7.68 -8.58 4.17
CA ASN A 152 8.75 -7.95 4.95
C ASN A 152 8.28 -6.54 5.41
N PRO A 153 7.82 -6.39 6.66
CA PRO A 153 7.22 -5.13 7.12
C PRO A 153 8.30 -4.08 7.43
N LEU A 154 8.05 -2.85 7.00
CA LEU A 154 8.78 -1.64 7.38
C LEU A 154 7.78 -0.54 7.63
N GLU A 155 7.61 -0.16 8.91
CA GLU A 155 6.54 0.78 9.34
C GLU A 155 5.17 0.28 8.83
N ASP A 156 4.39 1.16 8.19
CA ASP A 156 3.08 0.85 7.59
C ASP A 156 3.20 0.33 6.14
N GLN A 157 4.35 -0.23 5.75
CA GLN A 157 4.59 -0.74 4.41
C GLN A 157 5.08 -2.19 4.40
N CYS A 158 4.57 -2.95 3.45
CA CYS A 158 5.00 -4.30 3.14
C CYS A 158 5.90 -4.30 1.91
N LEU A 159 7.19 -4.56 2.11
CA LEU A 159 8.18 -4.49 1.03
C LEU A 159 8.44 -5.86 0.39
N PHE A 160 8.59 -5.85 -0.93
CA PHE A 160 9.17 -6.97 -1.68
C PHE A 160 10.48 -6.54 -2.31
N LEU A 161 11.59 -7.15 -1.89
CA LEU A 161 12.93 -6.79 -2.34
C LEU A 161 13.31 -7.58 -3.58
N ILE A 162 13.89 -6.89 -4.56
CA ILE A 162 14.44 -7.48 -5.78
C ILE A 162 15.94 -7.20 -5.77
N ASP A 163 16.73 -8.21 -5.46
CA ASP A 163 18.18 -8.07 -5.34
C ASP A 163 18.90 -8.02 -6.70
N ASN A 164 18.33 -8.68 -7.71
CA ASN A 164 18.94 -8.79 -9.03
C ASN A 164 17.86 -8.96 -10.10
N MET A 165 17.56 -7.87 -10.82
CA MET A 165 16.62 -7.92 -11.93
C MET A 165 17.16 -8.78 -13.09
N SER A 166 16.39 -9.79 -13.48
CA SER A 166 16.69 -10.72 -14.58
C SER A 166 15.39 -11.22 -15.23
N GLU A 167 15.50 -12.04 -16.28
CA GLU A 167 14.33 -12.64 -16.95
C GLU A 167 13.44 -13.44 -15.98
N ALA A 168 14.03 -14.09 -14.99
CA ALA A 168 13.30 -14.87 -13.98
C ALA A 168 12.41 -14.01 -13.05
N GLN A 169 12.70 -12.71 -12.93
CA GLN A 169 11.92 -11.76 -12.13
C GLN A 169 10.87 -11.02 -12.97
N GLN A 170 10.75 -11.31 -14.27
CA GLN A 170 9.70 -10.70 -15.08
C GLN A 170 8.35 -11.33 -14.78
N GLY A 171 7.32 -10.49 -14.72
CA GLY A 171 5.94 -10.94 -14.59
C GLY A 171 5.13 -10.11 -13.61
N LYS A 172 4.05 -10.71 -13.14
CA LYS A 172 3.04 -10.05 -12.30
C LYS A 172 3.37 -10.27 -10.82
N TYR A 173 3.33 -9.18 -10.07
CA TYR A 173 3.53 -9.13 -8.63
C TYR A 173 2.29 -8.54 -7.98
N THR A 174 1.67 -9.27 -7.06
CA THR A 174 0.47 -8.81 -6.36
C THR A 174 0.65 -8.90 -4.86
N CYS A 175 0.34 -7.81 -4.16
CA CYS A 175 0.24 -7.80 -2.71
C CYS A 175 -1.20 -8.09 -2.30
N GLU A 176 -1.40 -9.16 -1.54
CA GLU A 176 -2.70 -9.55 -0.98
C GLU A 176 -2.69 -9.35 0.54
N SER A 177 -3.76 -8.73 1.06
CA SER A 177 -4.06 -8.68 2.49
C SER A 177 -5.17 -9.66 2.83
N LYS A 178 -5.03 -10.38 3.95
CA LYS A 178 -6.03 -11.30 4.49
C LYS A 178 -6.32 -11.03 5.96
N GLU A 179 -7.58 -10.76 6.27
CA GLU A 179 -8.04 -10.49 7.63
C GLU A 179 -9.37 -11.20 7.89
N SER A 180 -9.45 -11.97 8.98
CA SER A 180 -10.69 -12.66 9.39
C SER A 180 -11.35 -13.49 8.28
N GLY A 181 -10.56 -14.03 7.34
CA GLY A 181 -11.04 -14.80 6.19
C GLY A 181 -11.30 -13.99 4.92
N TYR A 182 -11.49 -12.68 5.01
CA TYR A 182 -11.58 -11.78 3.86
C TYR A 182 -10.20 -11.54 3.27
N SER A 183 -10.07 -11.67 1.94
CA SER A 183 -8.81 -11.46 1.22
C SER A 183 -9.02 -10.45 0.09
N ARG A 184 -8.07 -9.54 -0.11
CA ARG A 184 -8.11 -8.55 -1.18
C ARG A 184 -6.71 -8.23 -1.71
N VAL A 185 -6.63 -7.97 -3.00
CA VAL A 185 -5.41 -7.45 -3.64
C VAL A 185 -5.36 -5.94 -3.45
N LEU A 186 -4.26 -5.44 -2.88
CA LEU A 186 -4.05 -4.02 -2.60
C LEU A 186 -3.29 -3.31 -3.71
N VAL A 187 -2.31 -4.02 -4.29
CA VAL A 187 -1.41 -3.47 -5.31
C VAL A 187 -1.07 -4.57 -6.31
N GLU A 188 -0.99 -4.18 -7.58
CA GLU A 188 -0.56 -5.04 -8.68
C GLU A 188 0.50 -4.32 -9.54
N HIS A 189 1.63 -4.98 -9.73
CA HIS A 189 2.74 -4.51 -10.57
C HIS A 189 3.06 -5.52 -11.66
N LYS A 190 3.52 -5.02 -12.80
CA LYS A 190 4.10 -5.85 -13.86
C LYS A 190 5.55 -5.45 -14.09
N LEU A 191 6.47 -6.35 -13.76
CA LEU A 191 7.89 -6.13 -13.93
C LEU A 191 8.36 -6.59 -15.31
N MET A 192 9.10 -5.70 -15.98
CA MET A 192 9.69 -5.96 -17.28
C MET A 192 11.17 -5.61 -17.29
N LEU A 193 11.97 -6.46 -17.92
CA LEU A 193 13.39 -6.21 -18.12
C LEU A 193 13.59 -5.22 -19.26
N SER A 194 14.37 -4.16 -19.02
CA SER A 194 14.79 -3.25 -20.08
C SER A 194 15.74 -3.96 -21.02
N ARG A 195 15.43 -3.99 -22.31
CA ARG A 195 16.36 -4.47 -23.33
C ARG A 195 17.34 -3.34 -23.64
N THR A 196 18.61 -3.52 -23.31
CA THR A 196 19.67 -2.76 -23.97
C THR A 196 19.62 -3.12 -25.44
N SER A 197 19.29 -2.16 -26.30
CA SER A 197 19.66 -2.27 -27.71
C SER A 197 21.16 -2.52 -27.75
N GLU A 198 21.58 -3.68 -28.24
CA GLU A 198 22.96 -3.88 -28.66
C GLU A 198 23.32 -2.70 -29.56
N ALA A 199 24.16 -1.80 -29.07
CA ALA A 199 24.86 -0.86 -29.93
C ALA A 199 25.63 -1.76 -30.89
N GLY A 200 25.18 -1.82 -32.15
CA GLY A 200 25.77 -2.66 -33.17
C GLY A 200 27.28 -2.53 -33.10
N THR A 201 27.95 -3.65 -32.81
CA THR A 201 29.39 -3.79 -33.00
C THR A 201 29.67 -3.48 -34.46
N LEU A 202 30.04 -2.22 -34.73
CA LEU A 202 30.74 -1.85 -35.95
C LEU A 202 32.04 -2.65 -35.93
N GLY A 203 32.07 -3.72 -36.71
CA GLY A 203 33.29 -4.48 -36.96
C GLY A 203 34.40 -3.53 -37.41
N PRO A 204 35.68 -3.86 -37.14
CA PRO A 204 36.79 -2.97 -37.45
C PRO A 204 36.84 -2.71 -38.95
N THR A 205 36.51 -1.49 -39.36
CA THR A 205 36.72 -1.04 -40.74
C THR A 205 38.23 -0.92 -40.95
N VAL A 206 38.78 -1.87 -41.72
CA VAL A 206 40.17 -1.80 -42.20
C VAL A 206 40.29 -0.55 -43.09
N TRP A 207 40.90 0.49 -42.54
CA TRP A 207 41.31 1.66 -43.32
C TRP A 207 42.51 1.28 -44.19
N VAL A 208 42.25 0.96 -45.46
CA VAL A 208 43.30 0.84 -46.48
C VAL A 208 43.71 2.26 -46.89
N CYS A 209 44.78 2.77 -46.28
CA CYS A 209 45.44 4.00 -46.74
C CYS A 209 46.21 3.71 -48.03
N VAL A 210 45.65 4.09 -49.18
CA VAL A 210 46.39 4.11 -50.45
C VAL A 210 47.25 5.37 -50.50
N LEU A 211 48.54 5.24 -50.20
CA LEU A 211 49.52 6.29 -50.43
C LEU A 211 49.89 6.34 -51.92
N VAL A 212 49.37 7.34 -52.64
CA VAL A 212 49.84 7.65 -54.00
C VAL A 212 51.11 8.50 -53.88
N LEU A 213 52.26 7.91 -54.17
CA LEU A 213 53.54 8.62 -54.30
C LEU A 213 53.60 9.31 -55.67
N VAL A 214 53.49 10.64 -55.68
CA VAL A 214 53.83 11.46 -56.85
C VAL A 214 55.33 11.73 -56.80
N VAL A 215 56.11 11.04 -57.63
CA VAL A 215 57.50 11.40 -57.90
C VAL A 215 57.54 12.24 -59.17
N LYS A 216 57.77 13.55 -59.02
CA LYS A 216 58.29 14.42 -60.08
C LYS A 216 59.81 14.31 -60.05
N SER A 217 60.42 13.81 -61.12
CA SER A 217 61.85 13.97 -61.37
C SER A 217 62.05 14.89 -62.55
N PHE A 218 62.78 15.98 -62.29
CA PHE A 218 63.46 16.79 -63.28
C PHE A 218 64.63 16.00 -63.88
N CYS A 219 64.72 15.98 -65.20
CA CYS A 219 65.96 16.19 -65.94
C CYS A 219 65.62 16.79 -67.30
#